data_AF-A0A7C7JL94-F1
#
_entry.id   AF-A0A7C7JL94-F1
#
_cell.length_a   1.000
_cell.length_b   1.000
_cell.length_c   1.000
_cell.angle_alpha   90.00
_cell.angle_beta   90.00
_cell.angle_gamma   90.00
#
_symmetry.space_group_name_H-M   'P 1'
#
loop_
_entity.id
_entity.type
_entity.pdbx_description
1 polymer ?
#
loop_
_entity_poly.entity_id
_entity_poly.type
_entity_poly.pdbx_seq_one_letter_code
_entity_poly.pdbx_strand_id
1 'polypeptide(L)'
;MILYKITNLLRFVFITILVVYAIFCLISLGLHLLELLLSAHLNLTFHEMRVFISNALFVLIILDFISAMFYSKRIHYILTILEIGFIVVTRKLILLDPTPENSTLIFTLSVAAMGFFILILYFYKITGRLRVPKNS
;
A
#
# COMPACT_ATOMS: atom_id res chain seq x y z
N MET A 1 -23.37 -20.09 19.44
CA MET A 1 -23.58 -20.45 18.02
C MET A 1 -24.04 -19.27 17.15
N ILE A 2 -24.99 -18.44 17.63
CA ILE A 2 -25.45 -17.22 16.92
C ILE A 2 -24.33 -16.17 16.72
N LEU A 3 -23.52 -15.89 17.74
CA LEU A 3 -22.45 -14.87 17.67
C LEU A 3 -21.43 -15.16 16.56
N TYR A 4 -20.96 -16.41 16.46
CA TYR A 4 -19.99 -16.81 15.44
C TYR A 4 -20.53 -16.67 14.01
N LYS A 5 -21.82 -16.99 13.81
CA LYS A 5 -22.51 -16.81 12.52
C LYS A 5 -22.62 -15.33 12.14
N ILE A 6 -22.94 -14.46 13.10
CA ILE A 6 -23.03 -13.01 12.90
C ILE A 6 -21.65 -12.44 12.57
N THR A 7 -20.60 -12.80 13.31
CA THR A 7 -19.23 -12.33 13.04
C THR A 7 -18.75 -12.75 11.66
N ASN A 8 -19.05 -13.98 11.25
CA ASN A 8 -18.65 -14.46 9.92
C ASN A 8 -19.42 -13.76 8.79
N LEU A 9 -20.72 -13.49 8.99
CA LEU A 9 -21.54 -12.74 8.04
C LEU A 9 -21.08 -11.28 7.92
N LEU A 10 -20.80 -10.62 9.04
CA LEU A 10 -20.29 -9.24 9.05
C LEU A 10 -18.92 -9.14 8.36
N ARG A 11 -18.03 -10.11 8.61
CA ARG A 11 -16.73 -10.20 7.93
C ARG A 11 -16.89 -10.36 6.42
N PHE A 12 -17.82 -11.22 5.98
CA PHE A 12 -18.10 -11.42 4.56
C PHE A 12 -18.59 -10.14 3.88
N VAL A 13 -19.61 -9.48 4.47
CA VAL A 13 -20.14 -8.21 3.95
C VAL A 13 -19.05 -7.14 3.88
N PHE A 14 -18.25 -7.01 4.94
CA PHE A 14 -17.16 -6.03 5.01
C PHE A 14 -16.10 -6.27 3.92
N ILE A 15 -15.68 -7.52 3.73
CA ILE A 15 -14.74 -7.90 2.67
C ILE A 15 -15.33 -7.58 1.29
N THR A 16 -16.60 -7.92 1.03
CA THR A 16 -17.24 -7.64 -0.26
C THR A 16 -17.27 -6.14 -0.56
N ILE A 17 -17.66 -5.30 0.41
CA ILE A 17 -17.68 -3.84 0.23
C ILE A 17 -16.28 -3.32 -0.09
N LEU A 18 -15.26 -3.76 0.65
CA LEU A 18 -13.87 -3.35 0.41
C LEU A 18 -13.35 -3.79 -0.96
N VAL A 19 -13.65 -5.01 -1.39
CA VAL A 19 -13.24 -5.52 -2.72
C VAL A 19 -13.88 -4.70 -3.84
N VAL A 20 -15.19 -4.41 -3.74
CA VAL A 20 -15.88 -3.56 -4.71
C VAL A 20 -15.24 -2.16 -4.73
N TYR A 21 -14.98 -1.58 -3.56
CA TYR A 21 -14.32 -0.29 -3.45
C TYR A 21 -12.91 -0.27 -4.06
N ALA A 22 -12.12 -1.33 -3.86
CA ALA A 22 -10.79 -1.45 -4.47
C ALA A 22 -10.86 -1.52 -6.00
N ILE A 23 -11.85 -2.20 -6.56
CA ILE A 23 -12.07 -2.25 -8.02
C ILE A 23 -12.38 -0.85 -8.55
N PHE A 24 -13.27 -0.09 -7.88
CA PHE A 24 -13.53 1.30 -8.25
C PHE A 24 -12.28 2.17 -8.17
N CYS A 25 -11.46 1.97 -7.14
CA CYS A 25 -10.22 2.72 -6.95
C CYS A 25 -9.20 2.40 -8.06
N LEU A 26 -9.07 1.13 -8.46
CA LEU A 26 -8.21 0.71 -9.58
C LEU A 26 -8.69 1.28 -10.92
N ILE A 27 -10.00 1.24 -11.19
CA ILE A 27 -10.56 1.83 -12.41
C ILE A 27 -10.32 3.33 -12.44
N SER A 28 -10.59 4.04 -11.34
CA SER A 28 -10.35 5.48 -11.21
C SER A 28 -8.88 5.85 -11.41
N LEU A 29 -7.96 5.07 -10.83
CA LEU A 29 -6.52 5.25 -11.03
C LEU A 29 -6.13 5.04 -12.50
N GLY A 30 -6.66 3.97 -13.13
CA GLY A 30 -6.40 3.68 -14.54
C GLY A 30 -6.93 4.77 -15.48
N LEU A 31 -8.12 5.33 -15.19
CA LEU A 31 -8.69 6.43 -15.95
C LEU A 31 -7.85 7.71 -15.81
N HIS A 32 -7.42 8.06 -14.59
CA HIS A 32 -6.53 9.20 -14.38
C HIS A 32 -5.18 9.02 -15.09
N LEU A 33 -4.61 7.80 -15.11
CA LEU A 33 -3.38 7.52 -15.87
C LEU A 33 -3.60 7.78 -17.37
N LEU A 34 -4.73 7.33 -17.91
CA LEU A 34 -5.06 7.45 -19.33
C LEU A 34 -5.32 8.92 -19.72
N GLU A 35 -6.03 9.66 -18.87
CA GLU A 35 -6.21 11.11 -19.01
C GLU A 35 -4.86 11.83 -18.96
N LEU A 36 -3.98 11.48 -18.03
CA LEU A 36 -2.64 12.06 -17.94
C LEU A 36 -1.80 11.78 -19.21
N LEU A 37 -1.91 10.56 -19.76
CA LEU A 37 -1.21 10.16 -20.98
C LEU A 37 -1.72 10.88 -22.23
N LEU A 38 -3.04 11.06 -22.35
CA LEU A 38 -3.70 11.71 -23.49
C LEU A 38 -3.58 13.24 -23.45
N SER A 39 -3.73 13.84 -22.27
CA SER A 39 -3.77 15.29 -22.08
C SER A 39 -2.37 15.91 -22.14
N ALA A 40 -1.37 15.20 -21.60
CA ALA A 40 -0.05 15.80 -21.40
C ALA A 40 0.86 15.71 -22.64
N HIS A 41 0.53 14.97 -23.70
CA HIS A 41 1.37 14.82 -24.90
C HIS A 41 2.87 14.61 -24.53
N LEU A 42 3.15 13.74 -23.54
CA LEU A 42 4.47 13.46 -22.94
C LEU A 42 5.12 14.55 -22.05
N ASN A 43 4.52 15.72 -21.85
CA ASN A 43 5.05 16.75 -20.94
C ASN A 43 4.46 16.62 -19.53
N LEU A 44 4.79 15.51 -18.87
CA LEU A 44 4.34 15.22 -17.51
C LEU A 44 4.93 16.22 -16.52
N THR A 45 4.07 17.05 -15.92
CA THR A 45 4.51 17.97 -14.87
C THR A 45 4.83 17.18 -13.61
N PHE A 46 5.95 17.49 -12.96
CA PHE A 46 6.39 16.81 -11.73
C PHE A 46 5.33 16.82 -10.61
N HIS A 47 4.49 17.87 -10.56
CA HIS A 47 3.38 17.95 -9.62
C HIS A 47 2.31 16.88 -9.86
N GLU A 48 1.88 16.69 -11.11
CA GLU A 48 0.83 15.71 -11.45
C GLU A 48 1.29 14.27 -11.22
N MET A 49 2.55 13.97 -11.54
CA MET A 49 3.15 12.66 -11.23
C MET A 49 3.16 12.36 -9.73
N ARG A 50 3.49 13.35 -8.88
CA ARG A 50 3.46 13.17 -7.41
C ARG A 50 2.05 12.89 -6.90
N VAL A 51 1.04 13.59 -7.43
CA VAL A 51 -0.37 13.36 -7.06
C VAL A 51 -0.83 11.98 -7.52
N PHE A 52 -0.50 11.58 -8.75
CA PHE A 52 -0.82 10.25 -9.26
C PHE A 52 -0.21 9.13 -8.40
N ILE A 53 1.09 9.23 -8.09
CA ILE A 53 1.77 8.24 -7.24
C ILE A 53 1.16 8.21 -5.84
N SER A 54 0.80 9.37 -5.27
CA SER A 54 0.10 9.44 -3.98
C SER A 54 -1.25 8.72 -3.99
N ASN A 55 -2.00 8.83 -5.10
CA ASN A 55 -3.27 8.12 -5.29
C ASN A 55 -3.04 6.62 -5.47
N ALA A 56 -2.02 6.21 -6.22
CA ALA A 56 -1.63 4.81 -6.39
C ALA A 56 -1.25 4.17 -5.04
N LEU A 57 -0.47 4.88 -4.21
CA LEU A 57 -0.10 4.42 -2.86
C LEU A 57 -1.33 4.27 -1.96
N PHE A 58 -2.34 5.13 -2.09
CA PHE A 58 -3.60 4.97 -1.36
C PHE A 58 -4.35 3.69 -1.78
N VAL A 59 -4.34 3.36 -3.07
CA VAL A 59 -4.93 2.09 -3.58
C VAL A 59 -4.19 0.88 -3.00
N LEU A 60 -2.85 0.94 -2.91
CA LEU A 60 -2.04 -0.13 -2.32
C LEU A 60 -2.38 -0.38 -0.85
N ILE A 61 -2.62 0.68 -0.07
CA ILE A 61 -3.08 0.54 1.33
C ILE A 61 -4.41 -0.23 1.39
N ILE A 62 -5.36 0.08 0.50
CA ILE A 62 -6.67 -0.59 0.47
C ILE A 62 -6.49 -2.08 0.11
N LEU A 63 -5.63 -2.38 -0.88
CA LEU A 63 -5.31 -3.75 -1.27
C LEU A 63 -4.69 -4.54 -0.11
N ASP A 64 -3.80 -3.91 0.64
CA ASP A 64 -3.19 -4.48 1.84
C ASP A 64 -4.23 -4.77 2.91
N PHE A 65 -5.13 -3.82 3.19
CA PHE A 65 -6.23 -4.04 4.13
C PHE A 65 -7.12 -5.23 3.74
N ILE A 66 -7.47 -5.34 2.45
CA ILE A 66 -8.23 -6.48 1.92
C ILE A 66 -7.45 -7.78 2.14
N SER A 67 -6.16 -7.78 1.79
CA SER A 67 -5.26 -8.92 1.96
C SER A 67 -5.20 -9.37 3.43
N ALA A 68 -5.02 -8.45 4.38
CA ALA A 68 -5.06 -8.76 5.82
C ALA A 68 -6.38 -9.38 6.27
N MET A 69 -7.51 -8.96 5.69
CA MET A 69 -8.82 -9.54 6.04
C MET A 69 -9.00 -10.97 5.53
N PHE A 70 -8.25 -11.41 4.52
CA PHE A 70 -8.27 -12.81 4.04
C PHE A 70 -7.33 -13.73 4.84
N TYR A 71 -6.24 -13.23 5.41
CA TYR A 71 -5.30 -14.06 6.15
C TYR A 71 -5.77 -14.35 7.59
N SER A 72 -5.68 -15.62 8.00
CA SER A 72 -5.99 -16.06 9.38
C SER A 72 -4.75 -16.08 10.30
N LYS A 73 -3.54 -16.03 9.74
CA LYS A 73 -2.30 -16.12 10.53
C LYS A 73 -1.86 -14.75 11.03
N ARG A 74 -1.53 -14.67 12.32
CA ARG A 74 -1.04 -13.45 13.00
C ARG A 74 0.21 -12.83 12.34
N ILE A 75 1.10 -13.65 11.76
CA ILE A 75 2.31 -13.16 11.09
C ILE A 75 1.99 -12.35 9.83
N HIS A 76 1.00 -12.77 9.03
CA HIS A 76 0.58 -12.03 7.84
C HIS A 76 -0.02 -10.69 8.21
N TYR A 77 -0.78 -10.63 9.31
CA TYR A 77 -1.36 -9.40 9.82
C TYR A 77 -0.28 -8.36 10.22
N ILE A 78 0.78 -8.80 10.90
CA ILE A 78 1.91 -7.91 11.27
C ILE A 78 2.61 -7.39 10.02
N LEU A 79 2.84 -8.26 9.03
CA LEU A 79 3.48 -7.87 7.77
C LEU A 79 2.64 -6.81 7.03
N THR A 80 1.33 -7.00 6.97
CA THR A 80 0.43 -6.03 6.34
C THR A 80 0.40 -4.68 7.05
N ILE A 81 0.39 -4.65 8.40
CA ILE A 81 0.51 -3.39 9.14
C ILE A 81 1.81 -2.67 8.80
N LEU A 82 2.89 -3.43 8.68
CA LEU A 82 4.21 -2.88 8.35
C LEU A 82 4.25 -2.32 6.92
N GLU A 83 3.59 -2.98 5.98
CA GLU A 83 3.42 -2.53 4.59
C GLU A 83 2.58 -1.25 4.51
N ILE A 84 1.44 -1.20 5.22
CA ILE A 84 0.62 0.01 5.33
C ILE A 84 1.44 1.17 5.93
N GLY A 85 2.20 0.92 6.99
CA GLY A 85 3.07 1.92 7.61
C GLY A 85 4.13 2.47 6.64
N PHE A 86 4.79 1.59 5.89
CA PHE A 86 5.74 1.96 4.85
C PHE A 86 5.09 2.83 3.76
N ILE A 87 3.91 2.44 3.29
CA ILE A 87 3.20 3.17 2.23
C ILE A 87 2.77 4.57 2.71
N VAL A 88 2.29 4.70 3.95
CA VAL A 88 1.89 5.99 4.53
C VAL A 88 3.08 6.95 4.65
N VAL A 89 4.24 6.46 5.10
CA VAL A 89 5.48 7.26 5.18
C VAL A 89 5.94 7.67 3.78
N THR A 90 5.96 6.74 2.83
CA THR A 90 6.35 7.02 1.44
C THR A 90 5.42 8.05 0.79
N ARG A 91 4.12 7.97 1.04
CA ARG A 91 3.15 8.96 0.56
C ARG A 91 3.45 10.37 1.10
N LYS A 92 3.73 10.49 2.41
CA LYS A 92 4.11 11.77 3.03
C LYS A 92 5.40 12.32 2.43
N LEU A 93 6.38 11.45 2.14
CA LEU A 93 7.66 11.82 1.55
C LEU A 93 7.49 12.39 0.13
N ILE A 94 6.67 11.74 -0.71
CA ILE A 94 6.48 12.14 -2.11
C ILE A 94 5.67 13.44 -2.24
N LEU A 95 4.73 13.69 -1.32
CA LEU A 95 3.95 14.92 -1.30
C LEU A 95 4.72 16.16 -0.82
N LEU A 96 5.87 15.96 -0.15
CA LEU A 96 6.64 17.07 0.40
C LEU A 96 7.45 17.76 -0.70
N ASP A 97 7.35 19.09 -0.79
CA ASP A 97 8.18 19.86 -1.71
C ASP A 97 9.63 19.91 -1.21
N PRO A 98 10.62 19.65 -2.08
CA PRO A 98 12.03 19.67 -1.72
C PRO A 98 12.52 21.12 -1.58
N THR A 99 12.14 21.78 -0.48
CA THR A 99 12.65 23.08 -0.07
C THR A 99 13.75 22.91 1.00
N PRO A 100 14.73 23.83 1.09
CA PRO A 100 15.82 23.73 2.06
C PRO A 100 15.32 23.68 3.52
N GLU A 101 14.18 24.34 3.81
CA GLU A 101 13.53 24.35 5.12
C GLU A 101 13.00 22.96 5.54
N ASN A 102 12.56 22.15 4.58
CA ASN A 102 12.00 20.82 4.82
C ASN A 102 13.05 19.69 4.74
N SER A 103 14.33 20.02 4.49
CA SER A 103 15.39 19.02 4.26
C SER A 103 15.56 18.03 5.41
N THR A 104 15.46 18.50 6.65
CA THR A 104 15.53 17.66 7.86
C THR A 104 14.34 16.70 7.95
N LEU A 105 13.13 17.15 7.62
CA LEU A 105 11.93 16.31 7.59
C LEU A 105 12.05 15.23 6.51
N ILE A 106 12.46 15.60 5.30
CA ILE A 106 12.68 14.65 4.19
C ILE A 106 13.70 13.58 4.60
N PHE A 107 14.78 13.99 5.25
CA PHE A 107 15.80 13.07 5.74
C PHE A 107 15.25 12.10 6.79
N THR A 108 14.54 12.60 7.81
CA THR A 108 13.93 11.76 8.85
C THR A 108 12.90 10.79 8.28
N LEU A 109 12.04 11.24 7.37
CA LEU A 109 11.07 10.36 6.70
C LEU A 109 11.76 9.29 5.85
N SER A 110 12.86 9.64 5.17
CA SER A 110 13.64 8.69 4.38
C SER A 110 14.28 7.60 5.24
N VAL A 111 14.84 7.98 6.39
CA VAL A 111 15.39 7.03 7.38
C VAL A 111 14.29 6.12 7.94
N ALA A 112 13.13 6.68 8.26
CA ALA A 112 11.99 5.89 8.71
C ALA A 112 11.52 4.89 7.65
N ALA A 113 11.38 5.32 6.39
CA ALA A 113 11.00 4.46 5.27
C ALA A 113 12.00 3.31 5.07
N MET A 114 13.31 3.59 5.18
CA MET A 114 14.35 2.56 5.13
C MET A 114 14.21 1.54 6.27
N GLY A 115 13.91 2.00 7.49
CA GLY A 115 13.67 1.12 8.64
C GLY A 115 12.49 0.17 8.42
N PHE A 116 11.36 0.69 7.92
CA PHE A 116 10.21 -0.13 7.56
C PHE A 116 10.55 -1.16 6.48
N PHE A 117 11.26 -0.74 5.43
CA PHE A 117 11.65 -1.63 4.33
C PHE A 117 12.53 -2.80 4.78
N ILE A 118 13.55 -2.53 5.62
CA ILE A 118 14.42 -3.57 6.20
C ILE A 118 13.59 -4.56 7.02
N LEU A 119 12.66 -4.05 7.84
CA LEU A 119 11.84 -4.88 8.69
C LEU A 119 10.88 -5.77 7.86
N ILE A 120 10.31 -5.24 6.78
CA ILE A 120 9.48 -6.01 5.82
C ILE A 120 10.32 -7.17 5.24
N LEU A 121 11.52 -6.89 4.74
CA LEU A 121 12.43 -7.92 4.19
C LEU A 121 12.80 -8.99 5.22
N TYR A 122 13.06 -8.57 6.46
CA TYR A 122 13.38 -9.48 7.56
C TYR A 122 12.23 -10.46 7.85
N PHE A 123 11.01 -9.95 7.98
CA PHE A 123 9.83 -10.79 8.19
C PHE A 123 9.54 -11.68 6.98
N TYR A 124 9.79 -11.20 5.76
CA TYR A 124 9.62 -12.00 4.55
C TYR A 124 10.59 -13.20 4.52
N LYS A 125 11.84 -12.99 4.94
CA LYS A 125 12.87 -14.04 5.08
C LYS A 125 12.47 -15.08 6.14
N ILE A 126 12.01 -14.65 7.31
CA ILE A 126 11.60 -15.55 8.41
C ILE A 126 10.34 -16.34 8.08
N THR A 127 9.38 -15.72 7.41
CA THR A 127 8.10 -16.38 7.06
C THR A 127 8.28 -17.48 5.99
N GLY A 128 9.48 -17.62 5.40
CA GLY A 128 9.84 -18.75 4.55
C GLY A 128 9.20 -18.73 3.16
N ARG A 129 8.61 -17.60 2.72
CA ARG A 129 8.17 -17.41 1.32
C ARG A 129 9.33 -17.30 0.32
N LEU A 130 10.56 -17.17 0.82
CA LEU A 130 11.82 -17.30 0.07
C LEU A 130 12.47 -18.68 0.22
N ARG A 131 11.70 -19.75 0.51
CA ARG A 131 12.22 -21.10 0.29
C ARG A 131 12.38 -21.29 -1.22
N VAL A 132 13.59 -20.98 -1.70
CA VAL A 132 14.18 -21.58 -2.89
C VAL A 132 13.77 -23.06 -2.87
N PRO A 133 13.15 -23.58 -3.94
CA PRO A 133 12.90 -25.01 -4.01
C PRO A 133 14.24 -25.69 -3.82
N LYS A 134 14.37 -26.45 -2.74
CA LYS A 134 15.52 -27.33 -2.54
C LYS A 134 15.38 -28.41 -3.62
N ASN A 135 15.91 -28.14 -4.80
CA ASN A 135 16.15 -29.17 -5.79
C ASN A 135 17.24 -30.09 -5.23
N SER A 136 16.90 -31.37 -5.18
CA SER A 136 17.77 -32.55 -4.96
C SER A 136 18.54 -32.59 -3.64
#